data_AF-A0A346S3K8-F1
#
_entry.id   AF-A0A346S3K8-F1
#
_cell.length_a   1.000
_cell.length_b   1.000
_cell.length_c   1.000
_cell.angle_alpha   90.00
_cell.angle_beta   90.00
_cell.angle_gamma   90.00
#
_symmetry.space_group_name_H-M   'P 1'
#
loop_
_entity.id
_entity.type
_entity.pdbx_description
1 polymer ?
#
loop_
_entity_poly.entity_id
_entity_poly.type
_entity_poly.pdbx_seq_one_letter_code
_entity_poly.pdbx_strand_id
1 'polypeptide(L)'
;MLENCRNARERWGGVSELIDRWLKERQELLVHYCDLSGESDFSQTEALREKFVRLCEVLVDYVSTGHFEIYEQLVSEAREFNDGGLELAAKVYPRIEQTTEVALNFNDRLDDRELSEEDVKALFGELSKLGETLETRFEMEDFLIEHLHNAHAGKVAPA
;
A
#
# COMPACT_ATOMS: atom_id res chain seq x y z
N MET A 1 8.00 -11.90 33.80
CA MET A 1 8.48 -13.28 33.62
C MET A 1 8.49 -13.53 32.12
N LEU A 2 9.57 -14.13 31.61
CA LEU A 2 9.95 -14.36 30.21
C LEU A 2 8.79 -14.61 29.22
N GLU A 3 8.30 -13.56 28.57
CA GLU A 3 7.51 -13.65 27.33
C GLU A 3 8.45 -13.39 26.15
N ASN A 4 9.28 -14.37 25.77
CA ASN A 4 10.09 -14.19 24.56
C ASN A 4 10.60 -15.51 23.95
N CYS A 5 9.69 -16.46 23.74
CA CYS A 5 9.91 -17.55 22.80
C CYS A 5 8.64 -17.75 21.94
N ARG A 6 8.28 -16.76 21.12
CA ARG A 6 7.47 -17.06 19.93
C ARG A 6 8.36 -17.87 19.00
N ASN A 7 7.99 -19.11 18.71
CA ASN A 7 8.76 -19.89 17.74
C ASN A 7 8.68 -19.21 16.36
N ALA A 8 9.69 -19.40 15.50
CA ALA A 8 9.75 -18.72 14.20
C ALA A 8 8.47 -18.90 13.36
N ARG A 9 7.75 -20.02 13.55
CA ARG A 9 6.47 -20.32 12.91
C ARG A 9 5.32 -19.44 13.40
N GLU A 10 5.20 -19.20 14.70
CA GLU A 10 4.18 -18.30 15.27
C GLU A 10 4.42 -16.85 14.86
N ARG A 11 5.68 -16.44 14.74
CA ARG A 11 6.02 -15.11 14.20
C ARG A 11 5.65 -15.00 12.74
N TRP A 12 6.11 -15.94 11.90
CA TRP A 12 5.82 -15.97 10.48
C TRP A 12 4.32 -16.00 10.19
N GLY A 13 3.55 -16.85 10.90
CA GLY A 13 2.09 -16.88 10.76
C GLY A 13 1.41 -15.57 11.15
N GLY A 14 1.91 -14.87 12.17
CA GLY A 14 1.42 -13.53 12.51
C GLY A 14 1.72 -12.47 11.44
N VAL A 15 2.89 -12.58 10.79
CA VAL A 15 3.24 -11.70 9.65
C VAL A 15 2.39 -12.03 8.42
N SER A 16 2.09 -13.30 8.15
CA SER A 16 1.17 -13.68 7.08
C SER A 16 -0.23 -13.08 7.29
N GLU A 17 -0.77 -13.16 8.52
CA GLU A 17 -2.06 -12.53 8.84
C GLU A 17 -2.03 -11.00 8.66
N LEU A 18 -0.91 -10.35 8.97
CA LEU A 18 -0.71 -8.92 8.74
C LEU A 18 -0.72 -8.58 7.25
N ILE A 19 0.04 -9.31 6.45
CA ILE A 19 0.09 -9.14 4.99
C ILE A 19 -1.30 -9.38 4.38
N ASP A 20 -2.02 -10.41 4.80
CA ASP A 20 -3.38 -10.71 4.32
C ASP A 20 -4.37 -9.57 4.60
N ARG A 21 -4.27 -8.91 5.76
CA ARG A 21 -5.09 -7.73 6.06
C ARG A 21 -4.72 -6.54 5.18
N TRP A 22 -3.43 -6.27 5.02
CA TRP A 22 -2.96 -5.17 4.19
C TRP A 22 -3.30 -5.36 2.70
N LEU A 23 -3.29 -6.60 2.19
CA LEU A 23 -3.76 -6.90 0.84
C LEU A 23 -5.27 -6.70 0.67
N LYS A 24 -6.07 -6.81 1.74
CA LYS A 24 -7.49 -6.43 1.71
C LYS A 24 -7.66 -4.92 1.64
N GLU A 25 -6.86 -4.14 2.36
CA GLU A 25 -6.83 -2.68 2.23
C GLU A 25 -6.45 -2.26 0.81
N ARG A 26 -5.47 -2.93 0.18
CA ARG A 26 -5.16 -2.74 -1.25
C ARG A 26 -6.37 -2.98 -2.14
N GLN A 27 -7.12 -4.05 -1.88
CA GLN A 27 -8.33 -4.37 -2.64
C GLN A 27 -9.40 -3.28 -2.48
N GLU A 28 -9.60 -2.78 -1.26
CA GLU A 28 -10.53 -1.69 -0.98
C GLU A 28 -10.13 -0.40 -1.71
N LEU A 29 -8.84 -0.06 -1.67
CA LEU A 29 -8.28 1.06 -2.44
C LEU A 29 -8.59 0.94 -3.93
N LEU A 30 -8.38 -0.24 -4.52
CA LEU A 30 -8.68 -0.51 -5.93
C LEU A 30 -10.18 -0.39 -6.24
N VAL A 31 -11.06 -0.81 -5.33
CA VAL A 31 -12.51 -0.66 -5.51
C VAL A 31 -12.90 0.81 -5.59
N HIS A 32 -12.41 1.65 -4.69
CA HIS A 32 -12.66 3.10 -4.72
C HIS A 32 -12.06 3.76 -5.95
N TYR A 33 -10.86 3.34 -6.36
CA TYR A 33 -10.22 3.84 -7.57
C TYR A 33 -11.07 3.52 -8.81
N CYS A 34 -11.51 2.27 -8.94
CA CYS A 34 -12.34 1.83 -10.06
C CYS A 34 -13.69 2.56 -10.10
N ASP A 35 -14.34 2.72 -8.95
CA ASP A 35 -15.61 3.47 -8.82
C ASP A 35 -15.46 4.91 -9.33
N LEU A 36 -14.37 5.60 -8.97
CA LEU A 36 -14.07 6.92 -9.51
C LEU A 36 -13.76 6.88 -11.01
N SER A 37 -12.86 5.99 -11.45
CA SER A 37 -12.42 5.91 -12.85
C SER A 37 -13.55 5.63 -13.85
N GLY A 38 -14.65 5.02 -13.39
CA GLY A 38 -15.85 4.77 -14.19
C GLY A 38 -16.77 5.97 -14.38
N GLU A 39 -16.54 7.07 -13.66
CA GLU A 39 -17.35 8.27 -13.74
C GLU A 39 -17.13 9.04 -15.04
N SER A 40 -18.23 9.54 -15.60
CA SER A 40 -18.21 10.29 -16.87
C SER A 40 -18.97 11.63 -16.80
N ASP A 41 -19.71 11.88 -15.72
CA ASP A 41 -20.40 13.14 -15.46
C ASP A 41 -19.69 13.95 -14.38
N PHE A 42 -18.87 14.90 -14.81
CA PHE A 42 -18.09 15.76 -13.90
C PHE A 42 -18.89 16.93 -13.32
N SER A 43 -20.17 17.08 -13.68
CA SER A 43 -21.02 18.15 -13.15
C SER A 43 -21.44 17.90 -11.69
N GLN A 44 -21.39 16.65 -11.23
CA GLN A 44 -21.76 16.24 -9.87
C GLN A 44 -20.61 16.48 -8.87
N THR A 45 -20.13 17.72 -8.79
CA THR A 45 -18.86 18.05 -8.11
C THR A 45 -18.82 17.61 -6.64
N GLU A 46 -19.90 17.79 -5.89
CA GLU A 46 -19.95 17.39 -4.47
C GLU A 46 -19.92 15.86 -4.29
N ALA A 47 -20.72 15.13 -5.07
CA ALA A 47 -20.73 13.67 -5.01
C ALA A 47 -19.37 13.06 -5.41
N LEU A 48 -18.72 13.65 -6.42
CA LEU A 48 -17.37 13.27 -6.82
C LEU A 48 -16.33 13.63 -5.77
N ARG A 49 -16.45 14.80 -5.12
CA ARG A 49 -15.59 15.20 -4.00
C ARG A 49 -15.63 14.16 -2.90
N GLU A 50 -16.81 13.73 -2.48
CA GLU A 50 -16.95 12.70 -1.45
C GLU A 50 -16.28 11.37 -1.85
N LYS A 51 -16.38 10.97 -3.13
CA LYS A 51 -15.70 9.77 -3.63
C LYS A 51 -14.19 9.92 -3.57
N PHE A 52 -13.65 11.07 -3.97
CA PHE A 52 -12.22 11.37 -3.87
C PHE A 52 -11.72 11.37 -2.43
N VAL A 53 -12.48 11.95 -1.50
CA VAL A 53 -12.14 11.92 -0.06
C VAL A 53 -12.05 10.49 0.44
N ARG A 54 -13.05 9.64 0.16
CA ARG A 54 -13.03 8.22 0.55
C ARG A 54 -11.84 7.46 -0.04
N LEU A 55 -11.51 7.71 -1.31
CA LEU A 55 -10.32 7.13 -1.93
C LEU A 55 -9.06 7.54 -1.17
N CYS A 56 -8.94 8.82 -0.82
CA CYS A 56 -7.76 9.36 -0.14
C CYS A 56 -7.61 8.87 1.30
N GLU A 57 -8.71 8.72 2.05
CA GLU A 57 -8.68 8.10 3.37
C GLU A 57 -8.07 6.69 3.31
N VAL A 58 -8.58 5.84 2.42
CA VAL A 58 -8.08 4.48 2.24
C VAL A 58 -6.64 4.48 1.68
N LEU A 59 -6.31 5.39 0.77
CA LEU A 59 -4.96 5.53 0.22
C LEU A 59 -3.93 5.87 1.29
N VAL A 60 -4.24 6.84 2.16
CA VAL A 60 -3.35 7.30 3.22
C VAL A 60 -3.17 6.21 4.27
N ASP A 61 -4.25 5.52 4.64
CA ASP A 61 -4.17 4.36 5.55
C ASP A 61 -3.31 3.26 4.93
N TYR A 62 -3.57 2.88 3.67
CA TYR A 62 -2.81 1.85 2.97
C TYR A 62 -1.30 2.15 2.85
N VAL A 63 -0.93 3.39 2.51
CA VAL A 63 0.49 3.79 2.43
C VAL A 63 1.14 3.76 3.82
N SER A 64 0.40 4.19 4.84
CA SER A 64 0.87 4.26 6.23
C SER A 64 1.09 2.88 6.83
N THR A 65 0.12 1.96 6.69
CA THR A 65 0.23 0.56 7.14
C THR A 65 1.45 -0.12 6.51
N GLY A 66 1.70 0.15 5.22
CA GLY A 66 2.90 -0.32 4.53
C GLY A 66 4.19 0.11 5.25
N HIS A 67 4.35 1.42 5.45
CA HIS A 67 5.56 2.01 6.04
C HIS A 67 5.78 1.71 7.51
N PHE A 68 4.73 1.73 8.32
CA PHE A 68 4.85 1.65 9.77
C PHE A 68 4.66 0.25 10.35
N GLU A 69 4.17 -0.71 9.56
CA GLU A 69 3.94 -2.07 10.03
C GLU A 69 4.57 -3.10 9.08
N ILE A 70 4.13 -3.13 7.82
CA ILE A 70 4.45 -4.25 6.91
C ILE A 70 5.93 -4.30 6.53
N TYR A 71 6.50 -3.18 6.07
CA TYR A 71 7.89 -3.19 5.62
C TYR A 71 8.88 -3.47 6.76
N GLU A 72 8.55 -3.06 7.99
CA GLU A 72 9.36 -3.40 9.17
C GLU A 72 9.37 -4.91 9.42
N GLN A 73 8.20 -5.57 9.37
CA GLN A 73 8.11 -7.02 9.54
C GLN A 73 8.88 -7.77 8.44
N LEU A 74 8.73 -7.37 7.17
CA LEU A 74 9.45 -7.99 6.05
C LEU A 74 10.98 -7.86 6.19
N VAL A 75 11.46 -6.69 6.62
CA VAL A 75 12.90 -6.46 6.87
C VAL A 75 13.39 -7.27 8.08
N SER A 76 12.55 -7.42 9.11
CA SER A 76 12.85 -8.24 10.28
C SER A 76 13.01 -9.72 9.91
N GLU A 77 12.10 -10.26 9.10
CA GLU A 77 12.21 -11.63 8.58
C GLU A 77 13.46 -11.81 7.72
N ALA A 78 13.71 -10.90 6.78
CA ALA A 78 14.92 -10.92 5.95
C ALA A 78 16.22 -10.94 6.79
N ARG A 79 16.24 -10.22 7.92
CA ARG A 79 17.36 -10.23 8.87
C ARG A 79 17.49 -11.55 9.61
N GLU A 80 16.37 -12.17 9.99
CA GLU A 80 16.36 -13.46 10.71
C GLU A 80 16.90 -14.60 9.83
N PHE A 81 16.52 -14.63 8.55
CA PHE A 81 16.95 -15.67 7.62
C PHE A 81 18.31 -15.39 6.96
N ASN A 82 18.76 -14.14 6.94
CA ASN A 82 20.08 -13.69 6.46
C ASN A 82 20.46 -14.26 5.08
N ASP A 83 19.54 -14.19 4.12
CA ASP A 83 19.65 -14.79 2.78
C ASP A 83 19.80 -13.76 1.65
N GLY A 84 20.18 -12.52 1.98
CA GLY A 84 20.34 -11.42 1.01
C GLY A 84 19.08 -10.58 0.80
N GLY A 85 18.00 -10.85 1.56
CA GLY A 85 16.76 -10.07 1.50
C GLY A 85 16.91 -8.61 1.92
N LEU A 86 17.87 -8.29 2.81
CA LEU A 86 18.12 -6.92 3.27
C LEU A 86 18.63 -6.01 2.13
N GLU A 87 19.52 -6.52 1.28
CA GLU A 87 20.03 -5.78 0.12
C GLU A 87 18.95 -5.55 -0.94
N LEU A 88 17.99 -6.48 -1.06
CA LEU A 88 16.82 -6.31 -1.92
C LEU A 88 15.91 -5.22 -1.38
N ALA A 89 15.53 -5.29 -0.09
CA ALA A 89 14.73 -4.27 0.57
C ALA A 89 15.35 -2.87 0.43
N ALA A 90 16.65 -2.73 0.66
CA ALA A 90 17.37 -1.46 0.58
C ALA A 90 17.34 -0.81 -0.83
N LYS A 91 17.15 -1.60 -1.90
CA LYS A 91 17.03 -1.08 -3.28
C LYS A 91 15.60 -0.69 -3.64
N VAL A 92 14.61 -1.39 -3.08
CA VAL A 92 13.20 -1.20 -3.39
C VAL A 92 12.59 -0.08 -2.56
N TYR A 93 12.97 0.01 -1.27
CA TYR A 93 12.39 0.97 -0.33
C TYR A 93 12.42 2.43 -0.80
N PRO A 94 13.55 2.96 -1.34
CA PRO A 94 13.59 4.35 -1.81
C PRO A 94 12.64 4.63 -2.99
N ARG A 95 12.27 3.60 -3.76
CA ARG A 95 11.30 3.73 -4.86
C ARG A 95 9.87 3.74 -4.33
N ILE A 96 9.59 2.96 -3.29
CA ILE A 96 8.30 2.99 -2.58
C ILE A 96 8.09 4.34 -1.88
N GLU A 97 9.13 4.95 -1.31
CA GLU A 97 9.03 6.29 -0.74
C GLU A 97 8.62 7.33 -1.80
N GLN A 98 9.16 7.23 -3.02
CA GLN A 98 8.77 8.11 -4.13
C GLN A 98 7.28 7.93 -4.53
N THR A 99 6.77 6.69 -4.53
CA THR A 99 5.35 6.46 -4.84
C THR A 99 4.44 6.98 -3.72
N THR A 100 4.91 6.90 -2.48
CA THR A 100 4.21 7.47 -1.31
C THR A 100 4.14 8.99 -1.39
N GLU A 101 5.20 9.66 -1.82
CA GLU A 101 5.17 11.11 -2.05
C GLU A 101 4.11 11.50 -3.09
N VAL A 102 3.94 10.72 -4.16
CA VAL A 102 2.86 10.95 -5.14
C VAL A 102 1.48 10.76 -4.53
N ALA A 103 1.30 9.72 -3.70
CA ALA A 103 0.03 9.46 -3.01
C ALA A 103 -0.35 10.61 -2.04
N LEU A 104 0.62 11.10 -1.25
CA LEU A 104 0.40 12.24 -0.35
C LEU A 104 0.12 13.53 -1.12
N ASN A 105 0.88 13.81 -2.18
CA ASN A 105 0.62 14.97 -3.04
C ASN A 105 -0.77 14.92 -3.70
N PHE A 106 -1.30 13.73 -4.00
CA PHE A 106 -2.66 13.58 -4.50
C PHE A 106 -3.69 13.91 -3.42
N ASN A 107 -3.48 13.40 -2.19
CA ASN A 107 -4.32 13.73 -1.04
C ASN A 107 -4.35 15.24 -0.75
N ASP A 108 -3.19 15.90 -0.79
CA ASP A 108 -3.07 17.34 -0.49
C ASP A 108 -3.78 18.23 -1.53
N ARG A 109 -4.12 17.70 -2.71
CA ARG A 109 -4.92 18.43 -3.71
C ARG A 109 -6.40 18.48 -3.38
N LEU A 110 -6.88 17.58 -2.52
CA LEU A 110 -8.23 17.66 -1.97
C LEU A 110 -8.22 18.69 -0.84
N ASP A 111 -8.34 19.96 -1.24
CA ASP A 111 -8.49 21.07 -0.32
C ASP A 111 -9.90 21.08 0.31
N ASP A 112 -10.06 21.78 1.43
CA ASP A 112 -11.33 21.95 2.15
C ASP A 112 -12.32 22.88 1.41
N ARG A 113 -11.93 23.39 0.24
CA ARG A 113 -12.78 24.24 -0.60
C ARG A 113 -13.74 23.42 -1.48
N GLU A 114 -14.84 24.07 -1.87
CA GLU A 114 -15.75 23.53 -2.88
C GLU A 114 -15.02 23.34 -4.21
N LEU A 115 -15.24 22.20 -4.86
CA LEU A 115 -14.64 21.88 -6.15
C LEU A 115 -15.51 22.42 -7.29
N SER A 116 -14.89 23.15 -8.21
CA SER A 116 -15.50 23.44 -9.51
C SER A 116 -15.41 22.23 -10.45
N GLU A 117 -16.18 22.22 -11.53
CA GLU A 117 -16.08 21.18 -12.57
C GLU A 117 -14.67 21.12 -13.19
N GLU A 118 -13.99 22.27 -13.29
CA GLU A 118 -12.60 22.33 -13.76
C GLU A 118 -11.63 21.69 -12.76
N ASP A 119 -11.82 21.93 -11.46
CA ASP A 119 -11.02 21.29 -10.40
C ASP A 119 -11.23 19.76 -10.42
N VAL A 120 -12.48 19.30 -10.57
CA VAL A 120 -12.80 17.87 -10.69
C VAL A 120 -12.09 17.25 -11.90
N LYS A 121 -12.17 17.87 -13.08
CA LYS A 121 -11.45 17.38 -14.28
C LYS A 121 -9.94 17.30 -14.05
N ALA A 122 -9.36 18.27 -13.35
CA ALA A 122 -7.95 18.24 -12.99
C ALA A 122 -7.63 17.06 -12.04
N LEU A 123 -8.47 16.81 -11.04
CA LEU A 123 -8.33 15.67 -10.13
C LEU A 123 -8.40 14.32 -10.87
N PHE A 124 -9.26 14.17 -11.88
CA PHE A 124 -9.30 12.97 -12.73
C PHE A 124 -8.00 12.78 -13.54
N GLY A 125 -7.35 13.87 -13.97
CA GLY A 125 -6.02 13.81 -14.57
C GLY A 125 -4.97 13.27 -13.60
N GLU A 126 -4.98 13.76 -12.36
CA GLU A 126 -4.07 13.28 -11.31
C GLU A 126 -4.40 11.86 -10.85
N LEU A 127 -5.68 11.46 -10.87
CA LEU A 127 -6.13 10.11 -10.56
C LEU A 127 -5.53 9.09 -11.54
N SER A 128 -5.46 9.45 -12.84
CA SER A 128 -4.80 8.60 -13.84
C SER A 128 -3.33 8.37 -13.49
N LYS A 129 -2.59 9.44 -13.15
CA LYS A 129 -1.18 9.38 -12.74
C LYS A 129 -1.00 8.59 -11.44
N LEU A 130 -1.91 8.75 -10.48
CA LEU A 130 -1.91 7.98 -9.25
C LEU A 130 -2.07 6.48 -9.56
N GLY A 131 -2.95 6.11 -10.48
CA GLY A 131 -3.15 4.72 -10.91
C GLY A 131 -1.87 4.06 -11.43
N GLU A 132 -1.16 4.71 -12.35
CA GLU A 132 0.13 4.23 -12.87
C GLU A 132 1.19 4.08 -11.76
N THR A 133 1.19 5.03 -10.81
CA THR A 133 2.10 5.01 -9.68
C THR A 133 1.78 3.86 -8.71
N LEU A 134 0.49 3.61 -8.48
CA LEU A 134 0.01 2.51 -7.64
C LEU A 134 0.32 1.15 -8.25
N GLU A 135 0.16 0.99 -9.56
CA GLU A 135 0.55 -0.24 -10.28
C GLU A 135 2.03 -0.55 -10.03
N THR A 136 2.91 0.42 -10.29
CA THR A 136 4.36 0.26 -10.03
C THR A 136 4.65 -0.03 -8.56
N ARG A 137 3.90 0.59 -7.63
CA ARG A 137 4.03 0.33 -6.20
C ARG A 137 3.64 -1.11 -5.86
N PHE A 138 2.52 -1.61 -6.35
CA PHE A 138 2.04 -2.96 -6.08
C PHE A 138 3.03 -4.01 -6.58
N GLU A 139 3.62 -3.83 -7.76
CA GLU A 139 4.66 -4.73 -8.27
C GLU A 139 5.87 -4.80 -7.33
N MET A 140 6.31 -3.66 -6.79
CA MET A 140 7.42 -3.61 -5.83
C MET A 140 7.06 -4.28 -4.50
N GLU A 141 5.83 -4.10 -4.03
CA GLU A 141 5.36 -4.70 -2.79
C GLU A 141 5.19 -6.22 -2.92
N ASP A 142 4.65 -6.69 -4.04
CA ASP A 142 4.54 -8.11 -4.36
C ASP A 142 5.94 -8.73 -4.47
N PHE A 143 6.89 -8.01 -5.08
CA PHE A 143 8.29 -8.43 -5.10
C PHE A 143 8.87 -8.58 -3.70
N LEU A 144 8.60 -7.65 -2.77
CA LEU A 144 9.05 -7.74 -1.39
C LEU A 144 8.41 -8.90 -0.65
N ILE A 145 7.09 -9.10 -0.77
CA ILE A 145 6.38 -10.22 -0.14
C ILE A 145 6.97 -11.55 -0.63
N GLU A 146 7.16 -11.69 -1.94
CA GLU A 146 7.65 -12.94 -2.52
C GLU A 146 9.06 -13.28 -2.03
N HIS A 147 9.97 -12.30 -2.03
CA HIS A 147 11.39 -12.55 -1.75
C HIS A 147 11.74 -12.50 -0.27
N LEU A 148 10.94 -11.83 0.56
CA LEU A 148 11.24 -11.63 1.99
C LEU A 148 10.34 -12.44 2.93
N HIS A 149 9.17 -12.90 2.47
CA HIS A 149 8.23 -13.67 3.28
C HIS A 149 7.95 -15.05 2.69
N ASN A 150 7.51 -15.13 1.43
CA ASN A 150 7.15 -16.40 0.79
C ASN A 150 8.36 -17.30 0.54
N ALA A 151 9.54 -16.71 0.27
CA ALA A 151 10.81 -17.42 0.18
C ALA A 151 11.15 -18.25 1.44
N HIS A 152 10.53 -17.94 2.58
CA HIS A 152 10.74 -18.63 3.84
C HIS A 152 9.63 -19.63 4.18
N ALA A 153 8.50 -19.63 3.47
CA ALA A 153 7.37 -20.54 3.72
C ALA A 153 7.79 -22.01 3.81
N GLY A 154 8.69 -22.47 2.93
CA GLY A 154 9.24 -23.83 2.96
C GLY A 154 10.28 -24.10 4.06
N LYS A 155 10.88 -23.05 4.64
CA LYS A 155 11.84 -23.14 5.75
C LYS A 155 11.16 -23.21 7.13
N VAL A 156 9.90 -22.78 7.23
CA VAL A 156 9.08 -22.80 8.48
C VAL A 156 8.04 -23.93 8.53
N ALA A 157 7.80 -24.65 7.43
CA ALA A 157 6.91 -25.83 7.40
C ALA A 157 7.60 -27.10 7.95
N PRO A 158 6.89 -27.98 8.69
CA PRO A 158 7.46 -29.27 9.10
C PRO A 158 7.56 -30.21 7.89
N ALA A 159 8.62 -31.03 7.88
CA ALA A 159 8.70 -32.22 7.04
C ALA A 159 7.59 -33.23 7.36
#